data_AF-A0A1Z9YUI2-F1
#
_entry.id   AF-A0A1Z9YUI2-F1
#
_cell.length_a   1.000
_cell.length_b   1.000
_cell.length_c   1.000
_cell.angle_alpha   90.00
_cell.angle_beta   90.00
_cell.angle_gamma   90.00
#
_symmetry.space_group_name_H-M   'P 1'
#
loop_
_entity.id
_entity.type
_entity.pdbx_description
1 polymer ?
#
loop_
_entity_poly.entity_id
_entity_poly.type
_entity_poly.pdbx_seq_one_letter_code
_entity_poly.pdbx_strand_id
1 'polypeptide(L)'
;MKFILNEIFSSKINQYLVLVDEEKKYYVGFLEPTFNRMSEYWVYFKVPNDLAIYTSNILNENEVSNFVQECINGKHKDLKLPFDIEIVIN
;
A
#
# COMPACT_ATOMS: atom_id res chain seq x y z
N MET A 1 11.82 8.19 -8.53
CA MET A 1 10.40 7.96 -8.89
C MET A 1 9.56 8.65 -7.84
N LYS A 2 8.64 9.51 -8.25
CA LYS A 2 7.87 10.35 -7.33
C LYS A 2 6.54 9.67 -7.03
N PHE A 3 6.15 9.64 -5.76
CA PHE A 3 4.89 9.05 -5.31
C PHE A 3 4.03 10.12 -4.67
N ILE A 4 2.79 10.21 -5.13
CA ILE A 4 1.80 11.16 -4.64
C ILE A 4 0.84 10.39 -3.74
N LEU A 5 0.57 10.93 -2.56
CA LEU A 5 -0.46 10.38 -1.68
C LEU A 5 -1.83 10.55 -2.36
N ASN A 6 -2.49 9.42 -2.64
CA ASN A 6 -3.83 9.43 -3.23
C ASN A 6 -4.92 9.33 -2.15
N GLU A 7 -4.78 8.38 -1.23
CA GLU A 7 -5.80 8.12 -0.21
C GLU A 7 -5.19 7.51 1.06
N ILE A 8 -5.87 7.71 2.19
CA ILE A 8 -5.51 7.10 3.48
C ILE A 8 -6.72 6.30 3.95
N PHE A 9 -6.53 5.02 4.22
CA PHE A 9 -7.52 4.19 4.87
C PHE A 9 -7.08 3.89 6.30
N SER A 10 -8.00 4.10 7.24
CA SER A 10 -7.77 3.82 8.66
C SER A 10 -8.89 2.95 9.20
N SER A 11 -8.55 1.72 9.56
CA SER A 11 -9.44 0.84 10.31
C SER A 11 -9.05 0.86 11.79
N LYS A 12 -9.82 0.18 12.65
CA LYS A 12 -9.47 0.00 14.07
C LYS A 12 -8.17 -0.78 14.29
N ILE A 13 -7.71 -1.54 13.30
CA ILE A 13 -6.63 -2.51 13.44
C ILE A 13 -5.42 -2.12 12.58
N ASN A 14 -5.64 -1.57 11.40
CA ASN A 14 -4.60 -1.24 10.43
C ASN A 14 -4.82 0.15 9.83
N GLN A 15 -3.73 0.89 9.67
CA GLN A 15 -3.66 2.10 8.85
C GLN A 15 -2.82 1.79 7.61
N TYR A 16 -3.32 2.18 6.44
CA TYR A 16 -2.59 2.02 5.20
C TYR A 16 -2.81 3.20 4.25
N LEU A 17 -1.78 3.48 3.46
CA LEU A 17 -1.69 4.58 2.52
C LEU A 17 -1.80 4.02 1.11
N VAL A 18 -2.55 4.68 0.26
CA VAL A 18 -2.57 4.43 -1.17
C VAL A 18 -1.80 5.53 -1.86
N LEU A 19 -0.78 5.13 -2.63
CA LEU A 19 0.07 6.03 -3.39
C LEU A 19 -0.13 5.77 -4.88
N VAL A 20 0.07 6.83 -5.67
CA VAL A 20 0.10 6.75 -7.13
C VAL A 20 1.41 7.33 -7.65
N ASP A 21 2.00 6.68 -8.64
CA ASP A 21 3.18 7.20 -9.33
C ASP A 21 2.83 8.05 -10.56
N GLU A 22 3.84 8.61 -11.21
CA GLU A 22 3.71 9.43 -12.42
C GLU A 22 3.14 8.64 -13.62
N GLU A 23 3.21 7.31 -13.59
CA GLU A 23 2.66 6.39 -14.60
C GLU A 23 1.26 5.87 -14.24
N LYS A 24 0.64 6.42 -13.18
CA LYS A 24 -0.67 5.98 -12.65
C LYS A 24 -0.71 4.54 -12.16
N LYS A 25 0.42 4.01 -11.71
CA LYS A 25 0.48 2.74 -10.98
C LYS A 25 0.18 2.98 -9.51
N TYR A 26 -0.59 2.08 -8.93
CA TYR A 26 -0.99 2.16 -7.53
C TYR A 26 -0.07 1.34 -6.64
N TYR A 27 0.14 1.85 -5.44
CA TYR A 27 0.94 1.23 -4.40
C TYR A 27 0.19 1.34 -3.09
N VAL A 28 0.36 0.35 -2.22
CA VAL A 28 -0.14 0.39 -0.85
C VAL A 28 1.04 0.39 0.12
N GLY A 29 1.03 1.32 1.05
CA GLY A 29 1.94 1.38 2.19
C GLY A 29 1.20 0.99 3.46
N PHE A 30 1.79 0.18 4.33
CA PHE A 30 1.27 -0.07 5.67
C PHE A 30 2.40 -0.27 6.66
N LEU A 31 2.13 -0.05 7.96
CA LEU A 31 3.09 -0.33 9.01
C LEU A 31 3.18 -1.84 9.21
N GLU A 32 4.36 -2.42 9.01
CA GLU A 32 4.57 -3.84 9.27
C GLU A 32 4.67 -4.06 10.79
N PRO A 33 3.75 -4.80 11.43
CA PRO A 33 3.84 -5.09 12.85
C PRO A 33 4.99 -6.07 13.07
N THR A 34 6.17 -5.56 13.42
CA THR A 34 7.29 -6.42 13.78
C THR A 34 7.00 -7.11 15.11
N PHE A 35 7.13 -8.45 15.14
CA PHE A 35 6.93 -9.26 16.35
C PHE A 35 7.77 -8.79 17.56
N ASN A 36 8.82 -8.00 17.33
CA ASN A 36 9.72 -7.47 18.35
C ASN A 36 9.51 -5.99 18.75
N ARG A 37 8.47 -5.30 18.26
CA ARG A 37 8.02 -3.95 18.73
C ARG A 37 9.06 -2.82 18.83
N MET A 38 10.29 -2.99 18.35
CA MET A 38 11.31 -1.94 18.50
C MET A 38 11.25 -0.85 17.42
N SER A 39 10.55 -1.09 16.32
CA SER A 39 10.37 -0.10 15.26
C SER A 39 9.20 -0.47 14.36
N GLU A 40 8.24 0.42 14.22
CA GLU A 40 7.26 0.41 13.14
C GLU A 40 7.91 1.07 11.92
N TYR A 41 7.93 0.37 10.79
CA TYR A 41 8.41 0.92 9.53
C TYR A 41 7.37 0.68 8.45
N TRP A 42 7.30 1.60 7.50
CA TRP A 42 6.40 1.46 6.36
C TRP A 42 6.95 0.42 5.40
N VAL A 43 6.09 -0.50 4.98
CA VAL A 43 6.37 -1.39 3.87
C VAL A 43 5.44 -1.05 2.73
N TYR A 44 5.96 -1.08 1.51
CA TYR A 44 5.24 -0.69 0.31
C TYR A 44 5.14 -1.85 -0.65
N PHE A 45 3.95 -2.06 -1.20
CA PHE A 45 3.66 -3.10 -2.19
C PHE A 45 3.05 -2.46 -3.42
N LYS A 46 3.49 -2.92 -4.60
CA LYS A 46 2.85 -2.57 -5.86
C LYS A 46 1.50 -3.27 -5.95
N VAL A 47 0.45 -2.52 -6.28
CA VAL A 47 -0.88 -3.08 -6.50
C VAL A 47 -0.92 -3.74 -7.89
N PRO A 48 -1.35 -5.01 -7.99
CA PRO A 48 -1.54 -5.69 -9.27
C PRO A 48 -2.50 -4.93 -10.20
N ASN A 49 -2.21 -4.93 -11.51
CA ASN A 49 -3.03 -4.20 -12.49
C ASN A 49 -4.47 -4.72 -12.53
N ASP A 50 -4.68 -6.03 -12.36
CA ASP A 50 -6.01 -6.65 -12.28
C ASP A 50 -6.83 -6.19 -11.07
N LEU A 51 -6.17 -5.87 -9.94
CA LEU A 51 -6.81 -5.23 -8.80
C LEU A 51 -7.11 -3.74 -9.07
N ALA A 52 -6.23 -3.06 -9.81
CA ALA A 52 -6.40 -1.66 -10.18
C ALA A 52 -7.44 -1.41 -11.31
N ILE A 53 -7.84 -2.46 -12.03
CA ILE A 53 -8.69 -2.36 -13.24
C ILE A 53 -10.18 -2.19 -12.91
N TYR A 54 -10.64 -2.43 -11.68
CA TYR A 54 -12.06 -2.70 -11.50
C TYR A 54 -13.03 -1.52 -11.49
N THR A 55 -12.62 -0.25 -11.39
CA THR A 55 -13.46 0.89 -11.84
C THR A 55 -12.75 2.24 -11.63
N SER A 56 -12.51 2.97 -12.73
CA SER A 56 -12.51 4.45 -12.72
C SER A 56 -11.61 5.18 -11.71
N ASN A 57 -10.34 4.81 -11.55
CA ASN A 57 -9.36 5.53 -10.70
C ASN A 57 -9.70 5.59 -9.20
N ILE A 58 -10.62 4.77 -8.70
CA ILE A 58 -10.99 4.73 -7.28
C ILE A 58 -10.77 3.29 -6.80
N LEU A 59 -9.81 3.12 -5.90
CA LEU A 59 -9.59 1.82 -5.25
C LEU A 59 -10.69 1.60 -4.20
N ASN A 60 -11.33 0.43 -4.22
CA ASN A 60 -12.31 0.05 -3.22
C ASN A 60 -11.60 -0.30 -1.89
N GLU A 61 -11.97 0.38 -0.80
CA GLU A 61 -11.41 0.15 0.54
C GLU A 61 -11.39 -1.34 0.93
N ASN A 62 -12.45 -2.09 0.62
CA ASN A 62 -12.53 -3.51 0.98
C ASN A 62 -11.49 -4.35 0.23
N GLU A 63 -11.25 -4.05 -1.05
CA GLU A 63 -10.29 -4.78 -1.87
C GLU A 63 -8.85 -4.44 -1.48
N VAL A 64 -8.57 -3.16 -1.21
CA VAL A 64 -7.27 -2.74 -0.69
C VAL A 64 -7.01 -3.35 0.69
N SER A 65 -8.01 -3.34 1.58
CA SER A 65 -7.93 -3.98 2.89
C SER A 65 -7.59 -5.46 2.78
N ASN A 66 -8.29 -6.19 1.90
CA ASN A 66 -8.02 -7.60 1.64
C ASN A 66 -6.59 -7.81 1.12
N PHE A 67 -6.15 -7.03 0.13
CA PHE A 67 -4.80 -7.11 -0.42
C PHE A 67 -3.73 -6.82 0.65
N VAL A 68 -3.94 -5.84 1.52
CA VAL A 68 -3.06 -5.55 2.66
C VAL A 68 -3.00 -6.74 3.62
N GLN A 69 -4.12 -7.38 3.94
CA GLN A 69 -4.12 -8.59 4.76
C GLN A 69 -3.33 -9.73 4.11
N GLU A 70 -3.44 -9.89 2.79
CA GLU A 70 -2.64 -10.87 2.05
C GLU A 70 -1.14 -10.58 2.16
N CYS A 71 -0.74 -9.32 2.01
CA CYS A 71 0.66 -8.89 2.16
C CYS A 71 1.18 -9.12 3.58
N ILE A 72 0.40 -8.79 4.62
CA ILE A 72 0.75 -9.05 6.03
C ILE A 72 0.96 -10.54 6.29
N ASN A 73 0.15 -11.40 5.66
CA ASN A 73 0.29 -12.86 5.76
C ASN A 73 1.46 -13.42 4.93
N GLY A 74 2.29 -12.56 4.32
CA GLY A 74 3.48 -12.95 3.58
C GLY A 74 3.21 -13.43 2.15
N LYS A 75 2.01 -13.17 1.60
CA LYS A 75 1.76 -13.30 0.16
C LYS A 75 2.35 -12.11 -0.60
N HIS A 76 2.46 -12.22 -1.92
CA HIS A 76 2.87 -11.12 -2.82
C HIS A 76 4.25 -10.52 -2.54
N LYS A 77 5.20 -11.32 -2.01
CA LYS A 77 6.57 -10.86 -1.71
C LYS A 77 7.31 -10.31 -2.92
N ASP A 78 6.96 -10.80 -4.11
CA ASP A 78 7.43 -10.34 -5.42
C ASP A 78 6.98 -8.91 -5.76
N LEU A 79 5.91 -8.41 -5.12
CA LEU A 79 5.38 -7.07 -5.29
C LEU A 79 5.88 -6.08 -4.22
N LYS A 80 6.60 -6.55 -3.19
CA LYS A 80 7.18 -5.71 -2.14
C LYS A 80 8.28 -4.84 -2.76
N LEU A 81 8.24 -3.54 -2.50
CA LEU A 81 9.32 -2.65 -2.90
C LEU A 81 10.53 -2.84 -1.98
N PRO A 82 11.75 -2.89 -2.53
CA PRO A 82 12.97 -3.07 -1.74
C PRO A 82 13.48 -1.78 -1.09
N PHE A 83 12.73 -0.68 -1.18
CA PHE A 83 13.12 0.64 -0.71
C PHE A 83 11.92 1.37 -0.10
N ASP A 84 12.22 2.35 0.76
CA ASP A 84 11.24 3.29 1.28
C ASP A 84 10.85 4.34 0.24
N ILE A 85 9.62 4.82 0.32
CA ILE A 85 9.08 5.83 -0.58
C ILE A 85 9.12 7.20 0.08
N GLU A 86 9.65 8.19 -0.64
CA GLU A 86 9.41 9.60 -0.33
C GLU A 86 8.00 9.99 -0.81
N ILE A 87 7.12 10.28 0.15
CA ILE A 87 5.73 10.67 -0.11
C ILE A 87 5.65 12.18 -0.26
N VAL A 88 5.12 12.64 -1.40
CA VAL A 88 4.86 14.06 -1.63
C VAL A 88 3.40 14.38 -1.28
N ILE A 89 3.23 15.30 -0.34
CA ILE A 89 1.93 15.85 0.07
C ILE A 89 1.78 17.20 -0.64
N ASN A 90 0.75 17.33 -1.49
CA ASN A 90 0.39 18.59 -2.14
C ASN A 90 -0.46 19.47 -1.22
#